data_AF-A0ABD3N2Y5-F1
#
_entry.id   AF-A0ABD3N2Y5-F1
#
_cell.length_a   1.000
_cell.length_b   1.000
_cell.length_c   1.000
_cell.angle_alpha   90.00
_cell.angle_beta   90.00
_cell.angle_gamma   90.00
#
_symmetry.space_group_name_H-M   'P 1'
#
loop_
_entity.id
_entity.type
_entity.pdbx_description
1 polymer ?
#
loop_
_entity_poly.entity_id
_entity_poly.type
_entity_poly.pdbx_seq_one_letter_code
_entity_poly.pdbx_strand_id
1 'polypeptide(L)'
;MLDGVHVIDPRRANNGGIILAGLKNMTYEGIARAVESMDNTIMTADQVEKIIHFLPTPRESKLLQEYMAMNPTAGLCECEKFMVAMMTVKKPALKMRALLFKLQFPERHANLSHRLLLIEKACEEVLKTDHLPNILIAALNLGNTLNTAGGGQAVNAFSITSLPKLNQMKTNDGKTTFLHVLIRIAIDKSLFDLNFKDDLPTVSQAGKIHLDVCNTELEKMEKDLEDVRNMSMSPEDEEHLLQSTDTAQFALSATEEVSQLRALLNKVKGMYPDVLKHYGEQNKEMTQPHQLFEIIDRFCKEFDKAPTEVEESSVK
;
A
#
# COMPACT_ATOMS: atom_id res chain seq x y z
N MET A 1 -46.60 -25.93 -1.55
CA MET A 1 -45.30 -25.90 -2.25
C MET A 1 -44.24 -26.06 -1.18
N LEU A 2 -43.69 -27.27 -1.04
CA LEU A 2 -42.58 -27.51 -0.12
C LEU A 2 -41.33 -27.11 -0.89
N ASP A 3 -40.71 -26.02 -0.44
CA ASP A 3 -39.40 -25.57 -0.88
C ASP A 3 -38.38 -26.70 -0.74
N GLY A 4 -37.41 -26.71 -1.67
CA GLY A 4 -36.50 -27.81 -1.92
C GLY A 4 -35.81 -28.37 -0.67
N VAL A 5 -35.57 -29.68 -0.68
CA VAL A 5 -34.76 -30.36 0.32
C VAL A 5 -33.36 -29.77 0.28
N HIS A 6 -32.97 -29.06 1.33
CA HIS A 6 -31.62 -28.52 1.49
C HIS A 6 -30.68 -29.63 1.98
N VAL A 7 -29.69 -29.99 1.17
CA VAL A 7 -28.65 -30.97 1.49
C VAL A 7 -27.58 -30.36 2.40
N ILE A 8 -27.36 -29.05 2.25
CA ILE A 8 -26.42 -28.26 3.05
C ILE A 8 -27.15 -27.36 4.05
N ASP A 9 -26.41 -26.70 4.94
CA ASP A 9 -26.98 -25.77 5.92
C ASP A 9 -27.87 -24.70 5.24
N PRO A 10 -29.14 -24.51 5.68
CA PRO A 10 -30.06 -23.58 5.03
C PRO A 10 -29.59 -22.12 5.01
N ARG A 11 -28.85 -21.65 6.03
CA ARG A 11 -28.34 -20.27 6.03
C ARG A 11 -27.23 -20.11 4.99
N ARG A 12 -26.33 -21.09 4.90
CA ARG A 12 -25.28 -21.13 3.88
C ARG A 12 -25.88 -21.23 2.47
N ALA A 13 -26.89 -22.09 2.27
CA ALA A 13 -27.61 -22.22 1.00
C ALA A 13 -28.24 -20.88 0.56
N ASN A 14 -28.94 -20.20 1.48
CA ASN A 14 -29.58 -18.91 1.20
C ASN A 14 -28.56 -17.81 0.90
N ASN A 15 -27.52 -17.66 1.74
CA ASN A 15 -26.47 -16.67 1.54
C ASN A 15 -25.73 -16.90 0.22
N GLY A 16 -25.41 -18.16 -0.10
CA GLY A 16 -24.78 -18.54 -1.35
C GLY A 16 -25.66 -18.26 -2.55
N GLY A 17 -26.95 -18.61 -2.47
CA GLY A 17 -27.92 -18.32 -3.53
C GLY A 17 -28.01 -16.83 -3.85
N ILE A 18 -28.03 -15.96 -2.83
CA ILE A 18 -28.06 -14.50 -3.01
C ILE A 18 -26.80 -14.01 -3.74
N ILE A 19 -25.61 -14.44 -3.31
CA ILE A 19 -24.35 -14.00 -3.91
C ILE A 19 -24.20 -14.53 -5.34
N LEU A 20 -24.52 -15.81 -5.56
CA LEU A 20 -24.45 -16.45 -6.87
C LEU A 20 -25.48 -15.90 -7.87
N ALA A 21 -26.63 -15.41 -7.40
CA ALA A 21 -27.61 -14.71 -8.24
C ALA A 21 -27.06 -13.41 -8.84
N GLY A 22 -25.95 -12.88 -8.32
CA GLY A 22 -25.20 -11.77 -8.92
C GLY A 22 -24.43 -12.15 -10.18
N LEU A 23 -24.24 -13.45 -10.48
CA LEU A 23 -23.44 -13.95 -11.61
C LEU A 23 -24.29 -14.27 -12.86
N LYS A 24 -25.30 -13.45 -13.15
CA LYS A 24 -26.41 -13.75 -14.11
C LYS A 24 -26.00 -14.15 -15.53
N ASN A 25 -24.76 -13.92 -15.94
CA ASN A 25 -24.27 -14.19 -17.29
C ASN A 25 -23.31 -15.39 -17.37
N MET A 26 -23.24 -16.22 -16.31
CA MET A 26 -22.32 -17.35 -16.23
C MET A 26 -23.05 -18.61 -15.77
N THR A 27 -22.75 -19.75 -16.40
CA THR A 27 -23.19 -21.04 -15.87
C THR A 27 -22.19 -21.54 -14.83
N TYR A 28 -22.63 -22.32 -13.85
CA TYR A 28 -21.73 -22.87 -12.83
C TYR A 28 -20.69 -23.82 -13.43
N GLU A 29 -21.04 -24.54 -14.50
CA GLU A 29 -20.11 -25.35 -15.28
C GLU A 29 -19.12 -24.47 -16.05
N GLY A 30 -19.53 -23.28 -16.49
CA GLY A 30 -18.66 -22.27 -17.08
C GLY A 30 -17.63 -21.77 -16.07
N ILE A 31 -18.07 -21.45 -14.84
CA ILE A 31 -17.20 -21.07 -13.72
C ILE A 31 -16.23 -22.20 -13.39
N ALA A 32 -16.71 -23.43 -13.22
CA ALA A 32 -15.86 -24.58 -12.92
C ALA A 32 -14.79 -24.81 -14.01
N ARG A 33 -15.16 -24.68 -15.30
CA ARG A 33 -14.20 -24.76 -16.41
C ARG A 33 -13.18 -23.62 -16.39
N ALA A 34 -13.62 -22.39 -16.13
CA ALA A 34 -12.72 -21.23 -16.03
C ALA A 34 -11.70 -21.43 -14.91
N VAL A 35 -12.14 -21.93 -13.75
CA VAL A 35 -11.24 -22.23 -12.62
C VAL A 35 -10.32 -23.40 -12.97
N GLU A 36 -10.82 -24.47 -13.57
CA GLU A 36 -10.00 -25.64 -13.94
C GLU A 36 -8.89 -25.27 -14.93
N SER A 37 -9.18 -24.41 -15.89
CA SER A 37 -8.27 -23.92 -16.93
C SER A 37 -7.51 -22.64 -16.58
N MET A 38 -7.76 -22.04 -15.41
CA MET A 38 -7.16 -20.77 -14.96
C MET A 38 -7.42 -19.59 -15.92
N ASP A 39 -8.60 -19.58 -16.55
CA ASP A 39 -9.09 -18.53 -17.44
C ASP A 39 -9.53 -17.30 -16.61
N ASN A 40 -8.78 -16.22 -16.78
CA ASN A 40 -8.99 -14.94 -16.10
C ASN A 40 -9.88 -13.96 -16.90
N THR A 41 -10.53 -14.41 -17.98
CA THR A 41 -11.43 -13.58 -18.79
C THR A 41 -12.90 -13.74 -18.41
N ILE A 42 -13.23 -14.81 -17.68
CA ILE A 42 -14.62 -15.15 -17.35
C ILE A 42 -15.11 -14.43 -16.10
N MET A 43 -14.27 -14.26 -15.07
CA MET A 43 -14.66 -13.67 -13.79
C MET A 43 -13.75 -12.52 -13.40
N THR A 44 -14.31 -11.51 -12.74
CA THR A 44 -13.54 -10.44 -12.10
C THR A 44 -12.98 -10.90 -10.75
N ALA A 45 -11.95 -10.20 -10.24
CA ALA A 45 -11.40 -10.47 -8.90
C ALA A 45 -12.48 -10.44 -7.80
N ASP A 46 -13.35 -9.42 -7.83
CA ASP A 46 -14.46 -9.26 -6.88
C ASP A 46 -15.45 -10.44 -6.92
N GLN A 47 -15.75 -10.97 -8.11
CA GLN A 47 -16.61 -12.15 -8.25
C GLN A 47 -15.95 -13.39 -7.65
N VAL A 48 -14.67 -13.63 -7.94
CA VAL A 48 -13.91 -14.77 -7.39
C VAL A 48 -13.83 -14.69 -5.86
N GLU A 49 -13.54 -13.51 -5.31
CA GLU A 49 -13.46 -13.26 -3.87
C GLU A 49 -14.80 -13.51 -3.17
N LYS A 50 -15.91 -13.13 -3.80
CA LYS A 50 -17.26 -13.38 -3.24
C LYS A 50 -17.64 -14.86 -3.22
N ILE A 51 -17.27 -15.63 -4.25
CA ILE A 51 -17.74 -17.01 -4.38
C ILE A 51 -16.81 -18.08 -3.80
N ILE A 52 -15.52 -17.77 -3.57
CA ILE A 52 -14.55 -18.74 -3.04
C ILE A 52 -14.98 -19.34 -1.69
N HIS A 53 -15.73 -18.60 -0.88
CA HIS A 53 -16.23 -19.04 0.42
C HIS A 53 -17.39 -20.05 0.34
N PHE A 54 -17.97 -20.27 -0.85
CA PHE A 54 -19.03 -21.25 -1.10
C PHE A 54 -18.52 -22.55 -1.72
N LEU A 55 -17.20 -22.74 -1.83
CA LEU A 55 -16.65 -24.05 -2.17
C LEU A 55 -17.17 -25.10 -1.17
N PRO A 56 -17.53 -26.32 -1.64
CA PRO A 56 -18.02 -27.35 -0.75
C PRO A 56 -16.90 -27.89 0.13
N THR A 57 -17.22 -28.12 1.40
CA THR A 57 -16.38 -28.90 2.30
C THR A 57 -16.40 -30.38 1.92
N PRO A 58 -15.41 -31.19 2.34
CA PRO A 58 -15.42 -32.64 2.06
C PRO A 58 -16.69 -33.35 2.53
N ARG A 59 -17.27 -32.89 3.65
CA ARG A 59 -18.54 -33.39 4.18
C ARG A 59 -19.71 -33.03 3.27
N GLU A 60 -19.83 -31.77 2.87
CA GLU A 60 -20.89 -31.31 1.95
C GLU A 60 -20.79 -32.02 0.60
N SER A 61 -19.58 -32.19 0.06
CA SER A 61 -19.36 -32.95 -1.18
C SER A 61 -19.90 -34.37 -1.09
N LYS A 62 -19.65 -35.07 0.03
CA LYS A 62 -20.15 -36.43 0.25
C LYS A 62 -21.68 -36.45 0.35
N LEU A 63 -22.27 -35.54 1.12
CA LEU A 63 -23.72 -35.43 1.27
C LEU A 63 -24.42 -35.14 -0.07
N LEU A 64 -23.86 -34.24 -0.87
CA LEU A 64 -24.37 -33.92 -2.21
C LEU A 64 -24.29 -35.13 -3.15
N GLN A 65 -23.19 -35.89 -3.13
CA GLN A 65 -23.05 -37.13 -3.91
C GLN A 65 -24.10 -38.18 -3.52
N GLU A 66 -24.27 -38.44 -2.23
CA GLU A 66 -25.25 -39.40 -1.71
C GLU A 66 -26.69 -38.98 -2.07
N TYR A 67 -27.00 -37.70 -1.89
CA TYR A 67 -28.32 -37.16 -2.21
C TYR A 67 -28.64 -37.26 -3.71
N MET A 68 -27.70 -36.88 -4.58
CA MET A 68 -27.86 -36.97 -6.04
C MET A 68 -28.01 -38.42 -6.51
N ALA A 69 -27.32 -39.37 -5.88
CA ALA A 69 -27.45 -40.80 -6.21
C ALA A 69 -28.81 -41.38 -5.80
N MET A 70 -29.35 -40.97 -4.64
CA MET A 70 -30.65 -41.42 -4.14
C MET A 70 -31.83 -40.70 -4.84
N ASN A 71 -31.62 -39.47 -5.31
CA ASN A 71 -32.67 -38.61 -5.85
C ASN A 71 -32.28 -38.02 -7.22
N PRO A 72 -32.12 -38.86 -8.27
CA PRO A 72 -31.59 -38.42 -9.57
C PRO A 72 -32.47 -37.38 -10.30
N THR A 73 -33.74 -37.23 -9.90
CA THR A 73 -34.68 -36.27 -10.49
C THR A 73 -34.97 -35.06 -9.58
N ALA A 74 -34.37 -34.98 -8.39
CA ALA A 74 -34.62 -33.89 -7.45
C ALA A 74 -33.83 -32.63 -7.82
N GLY A 75 -34.44 -31.47 -7.62
CA GLY A 75 -33.79 -30.17 -7.83
C GLY A 75 -32.81 -29.84 -6.70
N LEU A 76 -31.74 -29.12 -7.06
CA LEU A 76 -30.79 -28.50 -6.14
C LEU A 76 -31.03 -26.99 -6.10
N CYS A 77 -30.72 -26.34 -4.98
CA CYS A 77 -30.69 -24.87 -4.94
C CYS A 77 -29.43 -24.33 -5.66
N GLU A 78 -29.41 -23.03 -5.98
CA GLU A 78 -28.30 -22.39 -6.71
C GLU A 78 -26.92 -22.61 -6.06
N CYS A 79 -26.85 -22.54 -4.72
CA CYS A 79 -25.61 -22.78 -3.99
C CYS A 79 -25.12 -24.23 -4.13
N GLU A 80 -26.03 -25.20 -4.06
CA GLU A 80 -25.70 -26.62 -4.23
C GLU A 80 -25.31 -26.94 -5.67
N LYS A 81 -25.96 -26.33 -6.67
CA LYS A 81 -25.55 -26.45 -8.09
C LYS A 81 -24.13 -25.93 -8.31
N PHE A 82 -23.79 -24.77 -7.75
CA PHE A 82 -22.43 -24.24 -7.76
C PHE A 82 -21.44 -25.20 -7.10
N MET A 83 -21.77 -25.70 -5.91
CA MET A 83 -20.92 -26.67 -5.20
C MET A 83 -20.66 -27.92 -6.04
N VAL A 84 -21.70 -28.49 -6.63
CA VAL A 84 -21.60 -29.67 -7.51
C VAL A 84 -20.71 -29.40 -8.72
N ALA A 85 -20.86 -28.24 -9.37
CA ALA A 85 -19.97 -27.86 -10.47
C ALA A 85 -18.51 -27.74 -10.00
N MET A 86 -18.25 -27.14 -8.83
CA MET A 86 -16.90 -27.00 -8.29
C MET A 86 -16.27 -28.32 -7.82
N MET A 87 -17.07 -29.37 -7.58
CA MET A 87 -16.55 -30.72 -7.29
C MET A 87 -15.87 -31.37 -8.48
N THR A 88 -16.11 -30.90 -9.71
CA THR A 88 -15.41 -31.39 -10.92
C THR A 88 -14.02 -30.80 -11.08
N VAL A 89 -13.69 -29.75 -10.32
CA VAL A 89 -12.42 -29.02 -10.39
C VAL A 89 -11.40 -29.66 -9.47
N LYS A 90 -10.17 -29.86 -9.95
CA LYS A 90 -9.08 -30.39 -9.11
C LYS A 90 -8.55 -29.30 -8.20
N LYS A 91 -8.49 -29.58 -6.88
CA LYS A 91 -8.00 -28.64 -5.86
C LYS A 91 -8.65 -27.24 -5.99
N PRO A 92 -9.99 -27.12 -5.96
CA PRO A 92 -10.71 -25.90 -6.33
C PRO A 92 -10.34 -24.70 -5.46
N ALA A 93 -10.11 -24.92 -4.16
CA ALA A 93 -9.71 -23.86 -3.25
C ALA A 93 -8.35 -23.24 -3.61
N LEU A 94 -7.39 -24.07 -4.04
CA LEU A 94 -6.08 -23.58 -4.50
C LEU A 94 -6.26 -22.83 -5.82
N LYS A 95 -7.01 -23.39 -6.79
CA LYS A 95 -7.21 -22.78 -8.13
C LYS A 95 -7.92 -21.44 -8.06
N MET A 96 -8.94 -21.33 -7.21
CA MET A 96 -9.64 -20.06 -6.97
C MET A 96 -8.71 -19.00 -6.36
N ARG A 97 -7.86 -19.36 -5.39
CA ARG A 97 -6.89 -18.41 -4.80
C ARG A 97 -5.85 -17.97 -5.83
N ALA A 98 -5.31 -18.90 -6.61
CA ALA A 98 -4.35 -18.59 -7.67
C ALA A 98 -4.97 -17.72 -8.77
N LEU A 99 -6.22 -17.99 -9.16
CA LEU A 99 -6.95 -17.19 -10.14
C LEU A 99 -7.22 -15.78 -9.61
N LEU A 100 -7.65 -15.66 -8.34
CA LEU A 100 -7.84 -14.38 -7.67
C LEU A 100 -6.55 -13.57 -7.66
N PHE A 101 -5.43 -14.20 -7.30
CA PHE A 101 -4.12 -13.55 -7.32
C PHE A 101 -3.75 -13.07 -8.73
N LYS A 102 -3.88 -13.92 -9.75
CA LYS A 102 -3.63 -13.57 -11.15
C LYS A 102 -4.46 -12.38 -11.62
N LEU A 103 -5.72 -12.30 -11.21
CA LEU A 103 -6.62 -11.18 -11.53
C LEU A 103 -6.22 -9.87 -10.81
N GLN A 104 -5.78 -9.95 -9.57
CA GLN A 104 -5.44 -8.78 -8.74
C GLN A 104 -4.00 -8.29 -8.92
N PHE A 105 -3.12 -9.15 -9.44
CA PHE A 105 -1.68 -8.90 -9.47
C PHE A 105 -1.30 -7.58 -10.17
N PRO A 106 -1.81 -7.23 -11.36
CA PRO A 106 -1.38 -6.01 -12.05
C PRO A 106 -1.64 -4.74 -11.23
N GLU A 107 -2.81 -4.64 -10.60
CA GLU A 107 -3.18 -3.49 -9.77
C GLU A 107 -2.37 -3.48 -8.46
N ARG A 108 -2.24 -4.62 -7.78
CA ARG A 108 -1.44 -4.74 -6.55
C ARG A 108 0.02 -4.35 -6.80
N HIS A 109 0.62 -4.87 -7.88
CA HIS A 109 1.99 -4.55 -8.27
C HIS A 109 2.15 -3.05 -8.57
N ALA A 110 1.30 -2.48 -9.42
CA ALA A 110 1.37 -1.06 -9.79
C ALA A 110 1.23 -0.14 -8.56
N ASN A 111 0.27 -0.41 -7.68
CA ASN A 111 0.03 0.38 -6.47
C ASN A 111 1.18 0.29 -5.47
N LEU A 112 1.76 -0.90 -5.28
CA LEU A 112 2.91 -1.08 -4.38
C LEU A 112 4.18 -0.44 -4.98
N SER A 113 4.46 -0.66 -6.26
CA SER A 113 5.57 -0.05 -6.97
C SER A 113 5.54 1.47 -6.87
N HIS A 114 4.40 2.08 -7.21
CA HIS A 114 4.22 3.53 -7.14
C HIS A 114 4.50 4.09 -5.73
N ARG A 115 3.96 3.45 -4.69
CA ARG A 115 4.19 3.88 -3.31
C ARG A 115 5.65 3.80 -2.90
N LEU A 116 6.36 2.72 -3.26
CA LEU A 116 7.78 2.57 -2.95
C LEU A 116 8.64 3.60 -3.70
N LEU A 117 8.34 3.86 -4.99
CA LEU A 117 9.02 4.88 -5.79
C LEU A 117 8.80 6.30 -5.23
N LEU A 118 7.62 6.59 -4.67
CA LEU A 118 7.38 7.87 -3.98
C LEU A 118 8.25 8.03 -2.73
N ILE A 119 8.40 6.98 -1.92
CA ILE A 119 9.27 7.04 -0.74
C ILE A 119 10.73 7.19 -1.16
N GLU A 120 11.18 6.41 -2.16
CA GLU A 120 12.53 6.51 -2.72
C GLU A 120 12.83 7.94 -3.18
N LYS A 121 11.94 8.52 -4.00
CA LYS A 121 12.10 9.86 -4.53
C LYS A 121 12.09 10.93 -3.43
N ALA A 122 11.21 10.80 -2.43
CA ALA A 122 11.20 11.71 -1.29
C ALA A 122 12.50 11.63 -0.47
N CYS A 123 13.07 10.43 -0.28
CA CYS A 123 14.40 10.29 0.34
C CYS A 123 15.48 11.01 -0.49
N GLU A 124 15.46 10.87 -1.82
CA GLU A 124 16.43 11.56 -2.68
C GLU A 124 16.28 13.08 -2.64
N GLU A 125 15.05 13.59 -2.71
CA GLU A 125 14.73 15.03 -2.62
C GLU A 125 15.24 15.61 -1.30
N VAL A 126 14.97 14.96 -0.17
CA VAL A 126 15.39 15.40 1.16
C VAL A 126 16.91 15.33 1.35
N LEU A 127 17.61 14.43 0.66
CA LEU A 127 19.08 14.35 0.68
C LEU A 127 19.77 15.36 -0.24
N LYS A 128 19.10 15.80 -1.30
CA LYS A 128 19.67 16.67 -2.35
C LYS A 128 19.20 18.13 -2.26
N THR A 129 18.23 18.45 -1.41
CA THR A 129 17.73 19.82 -1.24
C THR A 129 18.82 20.76 -0.73
N ASP A 130 18.93 21.92 -1.37
CA ASP A 130 19.82 23.00 -0.92
C ASP A 130 19.12 23.92 0.08
N HIS A 131 17.78 24.03 0.00
CA HIS A 131 17.00 24.93 0.84
C HIS A 131 16.92 24.46 2.29
N LEU A 132 16.67 23.17 2.54
CA LEU A 132 16.44 22.67 3.89
C LEU A 132 17.66 22.89 4.82
N PRO A 133 18.91 22.58 4.43
CA PRO A 133 20.07 22.90 5.24
C PRO A 133 20.22 24.40 5.52
N ASN A 134 19.97 25.26 4.52
CA ASN A 134 20.07 26.72 4.67
C ASN A 134 19.04 27.27 5.66
N ILE A 135 17.81 26.76 5.61
CA ILE A 135 16.75 27.11 6.56
C ILE A 135 17.12 26.68 7.98
N LEU A 136 17.66 25.46 8.16
CA LEU A 136 18.10 24.95 9.46
C LEU A 136 19.26 25.79 10.03
N ILE A 137 20.22 26.20 9.20
CA ILE A 137 21.32 27.08 9.59
C ILE A 137 20.80 28.47 10.00
N ALA A 138 19.87 29.04 9.24
CA ALA A 138 19.26 30.32 9.58
C ALA A 138 18.48 30.26 10.90
N ALA A 139 17.72 29.18 11.12
CA ALA A 139 17.00 28.92 12.36
C ALA A 139 17.96 28.78 13.55
N LEU A 140 19.06 28.04 13.38
CA LEU A 140 20.11 27.89 14.38
C LEU A 140 20.73 29.24 14.76
N ASN A 141 21.12 30.03 13.76
CA ASN A 141 21.75 31.33 13.98
C ASN A 141 20.81 32.32 14.68
N LEU A 142 19.56 32.41 14.23
CA LEU A 142 18.54 33.24 14.87
C LEU A 142 18.28 32.78 16.30
N GLY A 143 18.15 31.46 16.53
CA GLY A 143 17.89 30.89 17.85
C GLY A 143 19.03 31.14 18.83
N ASN A 144 20.28 30.94 18.38
CA ASN A 144 21.47 31.23 19.18
C ASN A 144 21.60 32.71 19.54
N THR A 145 21.25 33.60 18.61
CA THR A 145 21.28 35.05 18.86
C THR A 145 20.29 35.41 19.99
N LEU A 146 19.08 34.87 19.96
CA LEU A 146 18.08 35.13 21.00
C LEU A 146 18.44 34.47 22.34
N ASN A 147 18.88 33.22 22.32
CA ASN A 147 19.20 32.48 23.54
C ASN A 147 20.38 33.09 24.30
N THR A 148 21.42 33.54 23.60
CA THR A 148 22.60 34.16 24.24
C THR A 148 22.32 35.58 24.74
N ALA A 149 21.47 36.35 24.05
CA ALA A 149 21.03 37.67 24.53
C ALA A 149 20.26 37.59 25.86
N GLY A 150 19.56 36.47 26.11
CA GLY A 150 18.85 36.20 27.37
C GLY A 150 19.69 35.55 28.47
N GLY A 151 21.01 35.45 28.30
CA GLY A 151 21.92 34.79 29.27
C GLY A 151 21.96 33.26 29.18
N GLY A 152 21.34 32.67 28.16
CA GLY A 152 21.46 31.25 27.83
C GLY A 152 22.77 30.93 27.08
N GLN A 153 22.94 29.65 26.72
CA GLN A 153 24.10 29.17 25.98
C GLN A 153 23.76 28.94 24.50
N ALA A 154 24.76 29.14 23.63
CA ALA A 154 24.65 28.78 22.22
C ALA A 154 24.68 27.25 22.05
N VAL A 155 23.96 26.75 21.06
CA VAL A 155 23.96 25.33 20.67
C VAL A 155 24.56 25.18 19.27
N ASN A 156 25.07 23.98 18.96
CA ASN A 156 25.78 23.72 17.70
C ASN A 156 24.90 23.07 16.63
N ALA A 157 23.65 22.73 16.95
CA ALA A 157 22.76 22.02 16.04
C ALA A 157 21.29 22.40 16.27
N PHE A 158 20.52 22.34 15.19
CA PHE A 158 19.07 22.46 15.22
C PHE A 158 18.47 21.15 14.67
N SER A 159 17.64 20.49 15.45
CA SER A 159 17.00 19.22 15.05
C SER A 159 15.90 19.48 14.02
N ILE A 160 15.84 18.66 12.95
CA ILE A 160 14.80 18.76 11.92
C ILE A 160 13.40 18.52 12.51
N THR A 161 13.30 17.70 13.55
CA THR A 161 12.04 17.47 14.28
C THR A 161 11.53 18.70 15.03
N SER A 162 12.38 19.72 15.21
CA SER A 162 12.03 20.99 15.85
C SER A 162 11.53 22.04 14.87
N LEU A 163 11.52 21.79 13.55
CA LEU A 163 10.96 22.71 12.54
C LEU A 163 9.54 23.19 12.88
N PRO A 164 8.59 22.33 13.32
CA PRO A 164 7.24 22.80 13.66
C PRO A 164 7.20 23.79 14.82
N LYS A 165 8.23 23.81 15.68
CA LYS A 165 8.29 24.75 16.82
C LYS A 165 8.54 26.18 16.36
N LEU A 166 9.13 26.38 15.17
CA LEU A 166 9.38 27.72 14.62
C LEU A 166 8.07 28.50 14.42
N ASN A 167 6.99 27.81 14.06
CA ASN A 167 5.69 28.44 13.92
C ASN A 167 4.89 28.54 15.23
N GLN A 168 5.33 27.87 16.30
CA GLN A 168 4.66 27.88 17.60
C GLN A 168 5.20 28.96 18.55
N MET A 169 6.49 29.28 18.44
CA MET A 169 7.14 30.29 19.28
C MET A 169 6.76 31.70 18.81
N LYS A 170 5.95 32.40 19.62
CA LYS A 170 5.48 33.76 19.33
C LYS A 170 6.36 34.82 19.97
N THR A 171 6.47 35.98 19.35
CA THR A 171 7.06 37.18 19.96
C THR A 171 6.09 37.79 20.98
N ASN A 172 6.53 38.84 21.68
CA ASN A 172 5.73 39.54 22.68
C ASN A 172 4.41 40.13 22.16
N ASP A 173 4.27 40.31 20.84
CA ASP A 173 3.03 40.80 20.23
C ASP A 173 1.92 39.72 20.14
N GLY A 174 2.24 38.46 20.44
CA GLY A 174 1.32 37.32 20.40
C GLY A 174 0.83 36.91 19.00
N LYS A 175 1.35 37.55 17.95
CA LYS A 175 0.94 37.39 16.54
C LYS A 175 2.09 36.88 15.68
N THR A 176 3.26 37.50 15.77
CA THR A 176 4.44 37.16 14.98
C THR A 176 5.10 35.91 15.54
N THR A 177 5.37 34.92 14.70
CA THR A 177 6.07 33.69 15.12
C THR A 177 7.56 33.77 14.78
N PHE A 178 8.37 32.90 15.35
CA PHE A 178 9.80 32.79 15.04
C PHE A 178 10.01 32.50 13.55
N LEU A 179 9.13 31.70 12.93
CA LEU A 179 9.12 31.47 11.49
C LEU A 179 8.93 32.78 10.71
N HIS A 180 8.00 33.65 11.10
CA HIS A 180 7.81 34.96 10.46
C HIS A 180 9.07 35.81 10.52
N VAL A 181 9.74 35.85 11.67
CA VAL A 181 11.00 36.60 11.86
C VAL A 181 12.11 36.03 10.97
N LEU A 182 12.22 34.71 10.88
CA LEU A 182 13.19 34.03 10.03
C LEU A 182 12.95 34.35 8.55
N ILE A 183 11.69 34.29 8.09
CA ILE A 183 11.32 34.65 6.71
C ILE A 183 11.61 36.12 6.42
N ARG A 184 11.27 37.04 7.33
CA ARG A 184 11.61 38.47 7.17
C ARG A 184 13.11 38.66 6.97
N ILE A 185 13.93 38.08 7.84
CA ILE A 185 15.39 38.19 7.74
C ILE A 185 15.90 37.56 6.45
N ALA A 186 15.32 36.44 6.03
CA ALA A 186 15.68 35.77 4.78
C ALA A 186 15.39 36.65 3.55
N ILE A 187 14.23 37.34 3.53
CA ILE A 187 13.87 38.32 2.49
C ILE A 187 14.83 39.51 2.52
N ASP A 188 14.95 40.17 3.67
CA ASP A 188 15.70 41.42 3.83
C ASP A 188 17.20 41.25 3.50
N LYS A 189 17.76 40.07 3.80
CA LYS A 189 19.18 39.74 3.57
C LYS A 189 19.42 38.82 2.39
N SER A 190 18.36 38.43 1.67
CA SER A 190 18.42 37.48 0.55
C SER A 190 19.21 36.21 0.88
N LEU A 191 18.93 35.58 2.04
CA LEU A 191 19.72 34.44 2.55
C LEU A 191 19.50 33.14 1.78
N PHE A 192 18.29 32.92 1.27
CA PHE A 192 17.91 31.75 0.47
C PHE A 192 16.62 32.07 -0.31
N ASP A 193 16.37 31.31 -1.38
CA ASP A 193 15.10 31.40 -2.11
C ASP A 193 13.95 30.81 -1.25
N LEU A 194 12.77 31.38 -1.39
CA LEU A 194 11.57 31.01 -0.63
C LEU A 194 10.80 29.85 -1.27
N ASN A 195 11.20 29.39 -2.46
CA ASN A 195 10.58 28.26 -3.16
C ASN A 195 11.00 26.89 -2.59
N PHE A 196 11.09 26.77 -1.27
CA PHE A 196 11.54 25.56 -0.58
C PHE A 196 10.75 24.31 -0.98
N LYS A 197 9.44 24.46 -1.21
CA LYS A 197 8.57 23.35 -1.61
C LYS A 197 8.92 22.74 -2.96
N ASP A 198 9.54 23.51 -3.87
CA ASP A 198 9.88 23.03 -5.22
C ASP A 198 11.01 21.99 -5.19
N ASP A 199 11.84 21.99 -4.14
CA ASP A 199 12.86 20.95 -3.90
C ASP A 199 12.23 19.61 -3.50
N LEU A 200 11.04 19.63 -2.90
CA LEU A 200 10.44 18.50 -2.17
C LEU A 200 9.03 18.10 -2.68
N PRO A 201 8.80 17.96 -4.00
CA PRO A 201 7.46 17.77 -4.56
C PRO A 201 6.80 16.44 -4.17
N THR A 202 7.57 15.42 -3.77
CA THR A 202 7.01 14.09 -3.41
C THR A 202 6.83 13.87 -1.92
N VAL A 203 7.45 14.68 -1.06
CA VAL A 203 7.43 14.51 0.40
C VAL A 203 6.00 14.46 0.96
N SER A 204 5.10 15.30 0.48
CA SER A 204 3.68 15.31 0.92
C SER A 204 2.94 14.00 0.63
N GLN A 205 3.27 13.35 -0.48
CA GLN A 205 2.67 12.08 -0.87
C GLN A 205 3.31 10.93 -0.09
N ALA A 206 4.64 10.92 0.00
CA ALA A 206 5.40 9.93 0.75
C ALA A 206 5.07 9.94 2.26
N GLY A 207 4.76 11.10 2.82
CA GLY A 207 4.31 11.26 4.21
C GLY A 207 3.01 10.52 4.54
N LYS A 208 2.26 10.03 3.55
CA LYS A 208 1.02 9.26 3.76
C LYS A 208 1.22 7.75 3.63
N ILE A 209 2.47 7.31 3.38
CA ILE A 209 2.78 5.92 3.04
C ILE A 209 3.49 5.23 4.21
N HIS A 210 2.87 4.16 4.69
CA HIS A 210 3.42 3.31 5.73
C HIS A 210 4.27 2.18 5.11
N LEU A 211 5.58 2.22 5.36
CA LEU A 211 6.55 1.29 4.74
C LEU A 211 6.40 -0.15 5.24
N ASP A 212 6.01 -0.33 6.50
CA ASP A 212 5.65 -1.61 7.12
C ASP A 212 4.43 -2.25 6.44
N VAL A 213 3.40 -1.46 6.14
CA VAL A 213 2.23 -1.93 5.37
C VAL A 213 2.65 -2.39 3.97
N CYS A 214 3.55 -1.64 3.30
CA CYS A 214 4.11 -2.04 2.01
C CYS A 214 4.87 -3.37 2.10
N ASN A 215 5.64 -3.59 3.18
CA ASN A 215 6.35 -4.84 3.43
C ASN A 215 5.39 -6.03 3.62
N THR A 216 4.36 -5.87 4.47
CA THR A 216 3.36 -6.92 4.69
C THR A 216 2.58 -7.25 3.43
N GLU A 217 2.26 -6.27 2.60
CA GLU A 217 1.59 -6.50 1.32
C GLU A 217 2.46 -7.29 0.33
N LEU A 218 3.76 -6.99 0.28
CA LEU A 218 4.73 -7.73 -0.53
C LEU A 218 4.88 -9.18 -0.04
N GLU A 219 4.99 -9.40 1.27
CA GLU A 219 5.05 -10.76 1.85
C GLU A 219 3.82 -11.58 1.50
N LYS A 220 2.63 -10.95 1.50
CA LYS A 220 1.40 -11.60 1.03
C LYS A 220 1.48 -11.92 -0.47
N MET A 221 1.99 -11.01 -1.29
CA MET A 221 2.14 -11.22 -2.73
C MET A 221 3.10 -12.38 -3.05
N GLU A 222 4.21 -12.48 -2.33
CA GLU A 222 5.17 -13.60 -2.44
C GLU A 222 4.52 -14.94 -2.06
N LYS A 223 3.75 -14.97 -0.98
CA LYS A 223 3.03 -16.17 -0.54
C LYS A 223 1.96 -16.60 -1.55
N ASP A 224 1.17 -15.65 -2.06
CA ASP A 224 0.16 -15.92 -3.07
C ASP A 224 0.80 -16.44 -4.38
N LEU A 225 1.97 -15.91 -4.75
CA LEU A 225 2.75 -16.37 -5.90
C LEU A 225 3.33 -17.77 -5.68
N GLU A 226 3.80 -18.09 -4.48
CA GLU A 226 4.25 -19.44 -4.12
C GLU A 226 3.11 -20.47 -4.28
N ASP A 227 1.89 -20.13 -3.85
CA ASP A 227 0.70 -20.96 -4.06
C ASP A 227 0.43 -21.21 -5.57
N VAL A 228 0.62 -20.20 -6.43
CA VAL A 228 0.45 -20.32 -7.90
C VAL A 228 1.55 -21.20 -8.52
N ARG A 229 2.78 -21.08 -8.03
CA ARG A 229 3.90 -21.93 -8.48
C ARG A 229 3.65 -23.39 -8.10
N ASN A 230 3.31 -23.65 -6.84
CA ASN A 230 2.98 -24.99 -6.34
C ASN A 230 1.78 -25.64 -7.05
N MET A 231 0.90 -24.84 -7.66
CA MET A 231 -0.15 -25.33 -8.55
C MET A 231 0.35 -25.75 -9.93
N SER A 232 1.25 -24.95 -10.49
CA SER A 232 1.71 -25.07 -11.87
C SER A 232 2.80 -26.14 -12.04
N MET A 233 3.49 -26.50 -10.94
CA MET A 233 4.52 -27.53 -10.94
C MET A 233 3.89 -28.92 -10.74
N SER A 234 3.77 -29.70 -11.82
CA SER A 234 3.77 -31.17 -11.71
C SER A 234 5.21 -31.63 -11.44
N PRO A 235 5.46 -32.65 -10.60
CA PRO A 235 6.81 -33.18 -10.35
C PRO A 235 7.56 -33.68 -11.60
N GLU A 236 6.89 -33.76 -12.76
CA GLU A 236 7.39 -34.49 -13.92
C GLU A 236 8.02 -33.63 -15.03
N ASP A 237 7.91 -32.30 -15.05
CA ASP A 237 8.65 -31.47 -16.05
C ASP A 237 8.80 -30.01 -15.61
N GLU A 238 9.91 -29.70 -14.94
CA GLU A 238 10.13 -28.43 -14.24
C GLU A 238 10.34 -27.21 -15.17
N GLU A 239 10.82 -27.42 -16.40
CA GLU A 239 11.26 -26.33 -17.29
C GLU A 239 10.40 -26.18 -18.56
N HIS A 240 9.85 -27.28 -19.10
CA HIS A 240 8.98 -27.25 -20.29
C HIS A 240 7.52 -26.91 -19.99
N LEU A 241 6.97 -27.31 -18.82
CA LEU A 241 5.59 -26.97 -18.44
C LEU A 241 5.43 -25.49 -18.11
N LEU A 242 6.50 -24.84 -17.60
CA LEU A 242 6.45 -23.43 -17.21
C LEU A 242 6.23 -22.48 -18.40
N GLN A 243 6.59 -22.92 -19.61
CA GLN A 243 6.39 -22.16 -20.85
C GLN A 243 5.11 -22.56 -21.61
N SER A 244 4.44 -23.63 -21.17
CA SER A 244 3.35 -24.26 -21.93
C SER A 244 1.94 -23.70 -21.64
N THR A 245 1.76 -22.98 -20.54
CA THR A 245 0.45 -22.44 -20.13
C THR A 245 0.53 -20.97 -19.72
N ASP A 246 -0.54 -20.22 -19.97
CA ASP A 246 -0.68 -18.81 -19.56
C ASP A 246 -0.45 -18.60 -18.05
N THR A 247 -0.82 -19.56 -17.22
CA THR A 247 -0.63 -19.49 -15.75
C THR A 247 0.83 -19.59 -15.37
N ALA A 248 1.59 -20.42 -16.08
CA ALA A 248 3.00 -20.56 -15.79
C ALA A 248 3.83 -19.40 -16.35
N GLN A 249 3.48 -18.87 -17.52
CA GLN A 249 4.04 -17.61 -18.03
C GLN A 249 3.77 -16.45 -17.05
N PHE A 250 2.54 -16.36 -16.54
CA PHE A 250 2.21 -15.42 -15.48
C PHE A 250 3.09 -15.62 -14.24
N ALA A 251 3.26 -16.85 -13.76
CA ALA A 251 4.07 -17.13 -12.57
C ALA A 251 5.54 -16.71 -12.75
N LEU A 252 6.11 -16.91 -13.95
CA LEU A 252 7.47 -16.46 -14.29
C LEU A 252 7.58 -14.93 -14.27
N SER A 253 6.70 -14.22 -14.99
CA SER A 253 6.68 -12.74 -15.01
C SER A 253 6.49 -12.17 -13.60
N ALA A 254 5.51 -12.69 -12.87
CA ALA A 254 5.21 -12.25 -11.51
C ALA A 254 6.38 -12.51 -10.55
N THR A 255 7.16 -13.58 -10.75
CA THR A 255 8.37 -13.85 -9.95
C THR A 255 9.42 -12.76 -10.14
N GLU A 256 9.65 -12.35 -11.38
CA GLU A 256 10.60 -11.28 -11.67
C GLU A 256 10.12 -9.94 -11.09
N GLU A 257 8.87 -9.57 -11.34
CA GLU A 257 8.26 -8.32 -10.86
C GLU A 257 8.24 -8.23 -9.32
N VAL A 258 7.89 -9.32 -8.63
CA VAL A 258 7.92 -9.38 -7.15
C VAL A 258 9.35 -9.27 -6.63
N SER A 259 10.33 -9.86 -7.31
CA SER A 259 11.75 -9.72 -6.95
C SER A 259 12.23 -8.27 -7.08
N GLN A 260 11.83 -7.57 -8.14
CA GLN A 260 12.13 -6.16 -8.33
C GLN A 260 11.49 -5.29 -7.24
N LEU A 261 10.24 -5.54 -6.85
CA LEU A 261 9.60 -4.87 -5.72
C LEU A 261 10.35 -5.10 -4.40
N ARG A 262 10.83 -6.32 -4.15
CA ARG A 262 11.63 -6.66 -2.96
C ARG A 262 12.95 -5.90 -2.95
N ALA A 263 13.62 -5.81 -4.09
CA ALA A 263 14.85 -5.02 -4.23
C ALA A 263 14.59 -3.53 -3.95
N LEU A 264 13.53 -2.96 -4.52
CA LEU A 264 13.14 -1.56 -4.30
C LEU A 264 12.79 -1.29 -2.82
N LEU A 265 12.02 -2.17 -2.18
CA LEU A 265 11.69 -2.08 -0.75
C LEU A 265 12.95 -2.06 0.11
N ASN A 266 13.91 -2.95 -0.17
CA ASN A 266 15.17 -3.03 0.57
C ASN A 266 16.04 -1.79 0.33
N LYS A 267 16.07 -1.26 -0.90
CA LYS A 267 16.74 0.00 -1.22
C LYS A 267 16.16 1.14 -0.38
N VAL A 268 14.85 1.31 -0.38
CA VAL A 268 14.16 2.33 0.42
C VAL A 268 14.44 2.19 1.92
N LYS A 269 14.40 0.96 2.45
CA LYS A 269 14.79 0.66 3.85
C LYS A 269 16.23 1.06 4.16
N GLY A 270 17.14 0.98 3.19
CA GLY A 270 18.54 1.40 3.33
C GLY A 270 18.73 2.92 3.25
N MET A 271 17.95 3.60 2.40
CA MET A 271 18.07 5.06 2.19
C MET A 271 17.58 5.87 3.38
N TYR A 272 16.51 5.44 4.06
CA TYR A 272 15.93 6.23 5.14
C TYR A 272 16.89 6.43 6.35
N PRO A 273 17.65 5.42 6.81
CA PRO A 273 18.73 5.63 7.76
C PRO A 273 19.78 6.66 7.32
N ASP A 274 20.10 6.73 6.02
CA ASP A 274 21.02 7.74 5.49
C ASP A 274 20.42 9.15 5.56
N VAL A 275 19.11 9.30 5.31
CA VAL A 275 18.39 10.57 5.53
C VAL A 275 18.48 10.99 6.99
N LEU A 276 18.19 10.08 7.93
CA LEU A 276 18.28 10.37 9.36
C LEU A 276 19.71 10.74 9.78
N LYS A 277 20.71 10.03 9.25
CA LYS A 277 22.12 10.33 9.49
C LYS A 277 22.52 11.70 8.97
N HIS A 278 22.06 12.09 7.78
CA HIS A 278 22.36 13.38 7.18
C HIS A 278 21.90 14.55 8.07
N TYR A 279 20.73 14.43 8.71
CA TYR A 279 20.16 15.46 9.59
C TYR A 279 20.42 15.22 11.10
N GLY A 280 21.25 14.25 11.46
CA GLY A 280 21.63 13.98 12.85
C GLY A 280 20.54 13.35 13.74
N GLU A 281 19.50 12.76 13.15
CA GLU A 281 18.32 12.20 13.83
C GLU A 281 18.44 10.70 14.14
N GLN A 282 19.63 10.21 14.47
CA GLN A 282 19.87 8.77 14.65
C GLN A 282 19.21 8.16 15.91
N ASN A 283 18.53 8.96 16.75
CA ASN A 283 17.94 8.51 18.01
C ASN A 283 16.47 8.02 17.86
N LYS A 284 16.35 6.69 17.72
CA LYS A 284 15.36 5.70 18.21
C LYS A 284 13.84 5.88 18.16
N GLU A 285 13.24 7.02 17.84
CA GLU A 285 11.75 7.11 17.78
C GLU A 285 11.20 7.19 16.35
N MET A 286 11.97 7.76 15.42
CA MET A 286 11.55 8.02 14.04
C MET A 286 11.93 6.87 13.08
N THR A 287 11.44 5.67 13.38
CA THR A 287 11.81 4.45 12.66
C THR A 287 11.21 4.32 11.25
N GLN A 288 10.22 5.16 10.91
CA GLN A 288 9.48 5.07 9.65
C GLN A 288 9.55 6.37 8.83
N PRO A 289 9.71 6.28 7.48
CA PRO A 289 9.83 7.46 6.61
C PRO A 289 8.70 8.49 6.75
N HIS A 290 7.45 8.04 6.87
CA HIS A 290 6.29 8.93 6.98
C HIS A 290 6.41 9.91 8.16
N GLN A 291 6.99 9.48 9.29
CA GLN A 291 7.13 10.32 10.48
C GLN A 291 7.98 11.57 10.21
N LEU A 292 9.08 11.42 9.46
CA LEU A 292 9.91 12.55 9.06
C LEU A 292 9.22 13.37 7.96
N PHE A 293 8.68 12.71 6.95
CA PHE A 293 8.08 13.39 5.80
C PHE A 293 6.84 14.22 6.18
N GLU A 294 6.05 13.79 7.17
CA GLU A 294 4.96 14.60 7.72
C GLU A 294 5.44 15.87 8.41
N ILE A 295 6.58 15.82 9.12
CA ILE A 295 7.19 16.99 9.76
C ILE A 295 7.62 17.99 8.68
N ILE A 296 8.31 17.50 7.65
CA ILE A 296 8.80 18.33 6.54
C ILE A 296 7.62 18.91 5.74
N ASP A 297 6.62 18.10 5.37
CA ASP A 297 5.43 18.56 4.64
C ASP A 297 4.64 19.63 5.41
N ARG A 298 4.47 19.45 6.72
CA ARG A 298 3.85 20.47 7.58
C ARG A 298 4.65 21.76 7.54
N PHE A 299 5.98 21.66 7.70
CA PHE A 299 6.85 22.82 7.67
C PHE A 299 6.81 23.52 6.31
N CYS A 300 6.86 22.80 5.18
CA CYS A 300 6.70 23.40 3.83
C CYS A 300 5.40 24.23 3.73
N LYS A 301 4.28 23.69 4.22
CA LYS A 301 2.99 24.38 4.18
C LYS A 301 2.93 25.63 5.05
N GLU A 302 3.63 25.62 6.19
CA GLU A 302 3.74 26.80 7.07
C GLU A 302 4.68 27.84 6.46
N PHE A 303 5.80 27.38 5.89
CA PHE A 303 6.79 28.20 5.23
C PHE A 303 6.22 28.94 4.01
N ASP A 304 5.44 28.27 3.16
CA ASP A 304 4.80 28.88 1.97
C ASP A 304 3.82 30.01 2.33
N LYS A 305 3.18 29.93 3.50
CA LYS A 305 2.17 30.92 3.95
C LYS A 305 2.83 32.14 4.59
N ALA A 306 3.92 31.93 5.29
CA ALA A 306 4.56 32.95 6.11
C ALA A 306 4.94 34.24 5.35
N PRO A 307 5.43 34.23 4.10
CA PRO A 307 5.71 35.47 3.35
C PRO A 307 4.49 36.38 3.21
N THR A 308 3.31 35.82 2.92
CA THR A 308 2.07 36.61 2.79
C THR A 308 1.66 37.22 4.13
N GLU A 309 1.75 36.43 5.21
CA GLU A 309 1.45 36.88 6.58
C GLU A 309 2.42 37.98 7.05
N VAL A 310 3.69 37.87 6.65
CA VAL A 310 4.77 38.84 6.88
C VAL A 310 4.50 40.15 6.10
N GLU A 311 4.05 40.10 4.85
CA GLU A 311 3.67 41.31 4.10
C GLU A 311 2.45 42.02 4.72
N GLU A 312 1.38 41.29 5.03
CA GLU A 312 0.15 41.85 5.61
C GLU A 312 0.37 42.54 6.98
N SER A 313 1.36 42.07 7.74
CA SER A 313 1.73 42.63 9.05
C SER A 313 2.65 43.85 8.95
N SER A 314 3.32 44.09 7.80
CA SER A 314 4.11 45.29 7.54
C SER A 314 3.31 46.48 7.00
N VAL A 315 2.09 46.26 6.53
CA VAL A 315 1.21 47.31 5.97
C VAL A 315 0.31 47.95 7.04
N LYS A 316 0.43 47.56 8.31
CA LYS A 316 -0.31 48.11 9.45
C LYS A 316 0.61 48.80 10.45
#